data_AF-A0A0D0BYQ4-F1
#
_entry.id   AF-A0A0D0BYQ4-F1
#
_cell.length_a   1.000
_cell.length_b   1.000
_cell.length_c   1.000
_cell.angle_alpha   90.00
_cell.angle_beta   90.00
_cell.angle_gamma   90.00
#
_symmetry.space_group_name_H-M   'P 1'
#
loop_
_entity.id
_entity.type
_entity.pdbx_description
1 polymer ?
#
loop_
_entity_poly.entity_id
_entity_poly.type
_entity_poly.pdbx_seq_one_letter_code
_entity_poly.pdbx_strand_id
1 'polypeptide(L)'
;MPNPSAGSANPSASLSSLWGYLLPALNHIVRSPTHSTEKAPVIDISYHMGIHTATYNYFTMQVEAVSTHKERERLTPSGTDLYEHIDKYYAEVARELLLGAPEDDSSLIQFIIPCFNRYAAGAHSVNRLLNYVNRHYVKRAVDEDRGWLTLSDIFDAVAKAIQDGDTKEKITNKLKERRMEELKKWGWDEGGTSEQFARAESCAEAASPLDRVVPLSALALRRFRTEFMEPLLAVPKLKGNKRRKPGTHGKAPNLPKGRLARAVRELLEKQDVDVEERRRLVTELANAMCITGVRDGHPLRKRLDKYLLTGTV
;
A
#
# COMPACT_ATOMS: atom_id res chain seq x y z
N MET A 1 -6.23 -4.07 24.69
CA MET A 1 -7.47 -4.84 24.55
C MET A 1 -7.23 -6.27 25.01
N PRO A 2 -8.00 -6.80 25.99
CA PRO A 2 -7.84 -8.17 26.49
C PRO A 2 -8.25 -9.21 25.45
N ASN A 3 -7.76 -10.43 25.61
CA ASN A 3 -8.19 -11.56 24.79
C ASN A 3 -9.67 -11.87 25.05
N PRO A 4 -10.56 -11.87 24.05
CA PRO A 4 -11.93 -12.30 24.24
C PRO A 4 -11.96 -13.76 24.69
N SER A 5 -12.90 -14.12 25.56
CA SER A 5 -13.18 -15.51 25.88
C SER A 5 -13.66 -16.21 24.60
N ALA A 6 -12.74 -16.86 23.89
CA ALA A 6 -13.10 -17.84 22.90
C ALA A 6 -13.87 -18.92 23.67
N GLY A 7 -15.17 -19.05 23.44
CA GLY A 7 -15.97 -20.14 24.01
C GLY A 7 -15.46 -21.50 23.53
N SER A 8 -16.33 -22.52 23.48
CA SER A 8 -15.95 -23.83 22.92
C SER A 8 -15.59 -23.82 21.43
N ALA A 9 -15.78 -22.69 20.72
CA ALA A 9 -15.51 -22.56 19.31
C ALA A 9 -14.00 -22.37 19.05
N ASN A 10 -13.39 -23.34 18.35
CA ASN A 10 -12.01 -23.24 17.88
C ASN A 10 -11.91 -22.13 16.80
N PRO A 11 -11.15 -21.04 17.03
CA PRO A 11 -10.99 -19.97 16.04
C PRO A 11 -10.41 -20.46 14.70
N SER A 12 -9.68 -21.56 14.71
CA SER A 12 -8.99 -22.09 13.53
C SER A 12 -9.87 -23.03 12.69
N ALA A 13 -11.11 -23.31 13.12
CA ALA A 13 -11.97 -24.29 12.47
C ALA A 13 -12.49 -23.86 11.09
N SER A 14 -12.62 -22.55 10.85
CA SER A 14 -13.07 -21.99 9.57
C SER A 14 -12.57 -20.56 9.40
N LEU A 15 -12.57 -20.06 8.17
CA LEU A 15 -12.24 -18.66 7.88
C LEU A 15 -13.15 -17.69 8.66
N SER A 16 -14.44 -18.00 8.75
CA SER A 16 -15.42 -17.16 9.44
C SER A 16 -15.12 -17.09 10.94
N SER A 17 -14.79 -18.23 11.56
CA SER A 17 -14.39 -18.29 12.98
C SER A 17 -13.08 -17.55 13.22
N LEU A 18 -12.09 -17.72 12.35
CA LEU A 18 -10.81 -17.05 12.46
C LEU A 18 -11.00 -15.54 12.32
N TRP A 19 -11.71 -15.11 11.28
CA TRP A 19 -11.98 -13.70 11.03
C TRP A 19 -12.75 -13.05 12.17
N GLY A 20 -13.77 -13.72 12.73
CA GLY A 20 -14.50 -13.25 13.90
C GLY A 20 -13.61 -13.07 15.14
N TYR A 21 -12.56 -13.87 15.27
CA TYR A 21 -11.57 -13.74 16.33
C TYR A 21 -10.49 -12.68 16.03
N LEU A 22 -10.09 -12.50 14.76
CA LEU A 22 -9.08 -11.49 14.38
C LEU A 22 -9.65 -10.07 14.37
N LEU A 23 -10.86 -9.90 13.81
CA LEU A 23 -11.44 -8.61 13.46
C LEU A 23 -11.49 -7.61 14.64
N PRO A 24 -11.85 -7.99 15.88
CA PRO A 24 -11.85 -7.05 17.00
C PRO A 24 -10.45 -6.49 17.29
N ALA A 25 -9.41 -7.31 17.20
CA ALA A 25 -8.03 -6.86 17.35
C ALA A 25 -7.59 -5.95 16.20
N LEU A 26 -7.94 -6.31 14.96
CA LEU A 26 -7.62 -5.49 13.78
C LEU A 26 -8.30 -4.11 13.87
N ASN A 27 -9.58 -4.07 14.23
CA ASN A 27 -10.32 -2.83 14.46
C ASN A 27 -9.68 -2.01 15.58
N HIS A 28 -9.30 -2.65 16.68
CA HIS A 28 -8.63 -1.93 17.77
C HIS A 28 -7.28 -1.35 17.34
N ILE A 29 -6.50 -2.06 16.55
CA ILE A 29 -5.17 -1.62 16.10
C ILE A 29 -5.25 -0.52 15.04
N VAL A 30 -6.20 -0.61 14.10
CA VAL A 30 -6.22 0.27 12.92
C VAL A 30 -7.25 1.40 13.04
N ARG A 31 -8.38 1.16 13.72
CA ARG A 31 -9.52 2.10 13.77
C ARG A 31 -9.64 2.86 15.10
N SER A 32 -9.15 2.31 16.21
CA SER A 32 -9.32 2.99 17.50
C SER A 32 -8.60 4.35 17.51
N PRO A 33 -9.23 5.40 18.07
CA PRO A 33 -8.57 6.68 18.26
C PRO A 33 -7.30 6.55 19.11
N THR A 34 -6.26 7.28 18.73
CA THR A 34 -5.00 7.37 19.46
C THR A 34 -4.55 8.81 19.64
N HIS A 35 -3.91 9.08 20.78
CA HIS A 35 -3.21 10.33 21.03
C HIS A 35 -1.91 10.45 20.22
N SER A 36 -1.32 9.33 19.78
CA SER A 36 -0.11 9.29 18.94
C SER A 36 -0.44 8.76 17.56
N THR A 37 0.04 9.45 16.52
CA THR A 37 -0.08 9.02 15.12
C THR A 37 1.02 8.02 14.71
N GLU A 38 2.08 7.91 15.50
CA GLU A 38 3.26 7.08 15.17
C GLU A 38 3.14 5.64 15.69
N LYS A 39 2.30 5.43 16.69
CA LYS A 39 2.15 4.13 17.36
C LYS A 39 0.70 3.69 17.35
N ALA A 40 0.48 2.46 16.90
CA ALA A 40 -0.83 1.82 16.96
C ALA A 40 -1.20 1.45 18.42
N PRO A 41 -2.50 1.38 18.74
CA PRO A 41 -2.99 0.80 19.98
C PRO A 41 -2.48 -0.63 20.17
N VAL A 42 -2.07 -0.94 21.39
CA VAL A 42 -1.61 -2.27 21.79
C VAL A 42 -2.77 -3.18 22.18
N ILE A 43 -2.65 -4.45 21.78
CA ILE A 43 -3.46 -5.56 22.27
C ILE A 43 -2.69 -6.29 23.37
N ASP A 44 -3.41 -6.99 24.24
CA ASP A 44 -2.81 -7.80 25.28
C ASP A 44 -1.92 -8.91 24.70
N ILE A 45 -0.83 -9.25 25.40
CA ILE A 45 0.14 -10.26 24.94
C ILE A 45 -0.55 -11.62 24.75
N SER A 46 -1.48 -11.99 25.64
CA SER A 46 -2.22 -13.24 25.51
C SER A 46 -3.06 -13.27 24.24
N TYR A 47 -3.65 -12.14 23.84
CA TYR A 47 -4.44 -12.03 22.63
C TYR A 47 -3.55 -12.08 21.38
N HIS A 48 -2.41 -11.38 21.41
CA HIS A 48 -1.40 -11.45 20.34
C HIS A 48 -0.96 -12.90 20.10
N MET A 49 -0.63 -13.64 21.16
CA MET A 49 -0.24 -15.05 21.07
C MET A 49 -1.40 -15.93 20.59
N GLY A 50 -2.62 -15.70 21.09
CA GLY A 50 -3.81 -16.42 20.65
C GLY A 50 -4.08 -16.24 19.15
N ILE A 51 -3.91 -15.02 18.63
CA ILE A 51 -4.06 -14.71 17.20
C ILE A 51 -2.99 -15.43 16.37
N HIS A 52 -1.74 -15.39 16.83
CA HIS A 52 -0.65 -16.11 16.15
C HIS A 52 -0.93 -17.61 16.08
N THR A 53 -1.32 -18.23 17.20
CA THR A 53 -1.65 -19.67 17.26
C THR A 53 -2.87 -20.02 16.40
N ALA A 54 -3.94 -19.22 16.44
CA ALA A 54 -5.13 -19.45 15.62
C ALA A 54 -4.81 -19.36 14.12
N THR A 55 -4.00 -18.38 13.72
CA THR A 55 -3.56 -18.21 12.32
C THR A 55 -2.67 -19.37 11.88
N TYR A 56 -1.73 -19.80 12.74
CA TYR A 56 -0.88 -20.97 12.48
C TYR A 56 -1.72 -22.24 12.27
N ASN A 57 -2.61 -22.54 13.23
CA ASN A 57 -3.47 -23.73 13.19
C ASN A 57 -4.38 -23.73 11.97
N TYR A 58 -4.89 -22.56 11.56
CA TYR A 58 -5.71 -22.43 10.37
C TYR A 58 -4.97 -22.88 9.11
N PHE A 59 -3.72 -22.45 8.96
CA PHE A 59 -2.87 -22.85 7.83
C PHE A 59 -2.52 -24.34 7.88
N THR A 60 -2.17 -24.89 9.05
CA THR A 60 -1.78 -26.30 9.15
C THR A 60 -2.94 -27.25 8.92
N MET A 61 -4.13 -26.96 9.45
CA MET A 61 -5.35 -27.76 9.23
C MET A 61 -5.73 -27.83 7.73
N GLN A 62 -5.53 -26.74 6.98
CA GLN A 62 -5.78 -26.75 5.53
C GLN A 62 -4.77 -27.63 4.77
N VAL A 63 -3.50 -27.64 5.17
CA VAL A 63 -2.47 -28.49 4.54
C VAL A 63 -2.77 -29.98 4.78
N GLU A 64 -3.22 -30.34 5.98
CA GLU A 64 -3.59 -31.72 6.32
C GLU A 64 -4.80 -32.22 5.51
N ALA A 65 -5.81 -31.37 5.30
CA ALA A 65 -6.98 -31.68 4.48
C ALA A 65 -6.62 -31.90 2.99
N VAL A 66 -5.65 -31.14 2.45
CA VAL A 66 -5.15 -31.31 1.07
C VAL A 66 -4.31 -32.58 0.91
N SER A 67 -3.64 -33.03 1.97
CA SER A 67 -2.74 -34.20 1.93
C SER A 67 -3.49 -35.54 1.96
N THR A 68 -4.74 -35.55 2.40
CA THR A 68 -5.57 -36.75 2.59
C THR A 68 -6.55 -37.03 1.45
N HIS A 69 -6.82 -36.06 0.56
CA HIS A 69 -7.74 -36.21 -0.58
C HIS A 69 -7.04 -36.07 -1.94
N LYS A 70 -7.28 -37.04 -2.84
CA LYS A 70 -6.78 -37.08 -4.23
C LYS A 70 -7.35 -35.99 -5.17
N GLU A 71 -8.20 -35.08 -4.69
CA GLU A 71 -8.79 -33.99 -5.48
C GLU A 71 -7.97 -32.70 -5.37
N ARG A 72 -6.88 -32.63 -6.14
CA ARG A 72 -5.99 -31.46 -6.21
C ARG A 72 -6.57 -30.22 -6.89
N GLU A 73 -7.74 -30.31 -7.53
CA GLU A 73 -8.18 -29.30 -8.51
C GLU A 73 -9.16 -28.23 -7.99
N ARG A 74 -9.68 -28.32 -6.77
CA ARG A 74 -10.75 -27.39 -6.30
C ARG A 74 -10.54 -26.71 -4.94
N LEU A 75 -9.43 -27.00 -4.25
CA LEU A 75 -9.16 -26.36 -2.95
C LEU A 75 -8.31 -25.11 -3.16
N THR A 76 -8.86 -23.96 -2.76
CA THR A 76 -8.16 -22.68 -2.72
C THR A 76 -6.80 -22.85 -2.02
N PRO A 77 -5.69 -22.33 -2.59
CA PRO A 77 -4.38 -22.46 -1.97
C PRO A 77 -4.41 -21.91 -0.54
N SER A 78 -3.82 -22.66 0.41
CA SER A 78 -3.90 -22.29 1.82
C SER A 78 -3.48 -20.84 2.06
N GLY A 79 -4.34 -20.09 2.76
CA GLY A 79 -4.13 -18.70 3.13
C GLY A 79 -4.53 -17.64 2.10
N THR A 80 -4.92 -18.00 0.88
CA THR A 80 -5.40 -17.02 -0.13
C THR A 80 -6.66 -16.30 0.34
N ASP A 81 -7.59 -17.06 0.92
CA ASP A 81 -8.87 -16.58 1.43
C ASP A 81 -8.72 -15.58 2.59
N LEU A 82 -7.81 -15.84 3.53
CA LEU A 82 -7.46 -14.93 4.61
C LEU A 82 -6.79 -13.67 4.09
N TYR A 83 -5.86 -13.80 3.14
CA TYR A 83 -5.21 -12.66 2.50
C TYR A 83 -6.23 -11.74 1.81
N GLU A 84 -7.18 -12.30 1.07
CA GLU A 84 -8.27 -11.54 0.43
C GLU A 84 -9.20 -10.85 1.43
N HIS A 85 -9.46 -11.46 2.59
CA HIS A 85 -10.24 -10.81 3.65
C HIS A 85 -9.49 -9.62 4.26
N ILE A 86 -8.18 -9.76 4.50
CA ILE A 86 -7.34 -8.67 4.97
C ILE A 86 -7.27 -7.54 3.94
N ASP A 87 -7.18 -7.88 2.65
CA ASP A 87 -7.19 -6.92 1.55
C ASP A 87 -8.51 -6.12 1.50
N LYS A 88 -9.66 -6.81 1.57
CA LYS A 88 -10.99 -6.17 1.65
C LYS A 88 -11.12 -5.29 2.89
N TYR A 89 -10.64 -5.75 4.04
CA TYR A 89 -10.63 -4.98 5.28
C TYR A 89 -9.86 -3.67 5.14
N TYR A 90 -8.64 -3.70 4.60
CA TYR A 90 -7.87 -2.47 4.37
C TYR A 90 -8.55 -1.55 3.37
N ALA A 91 -9.20 -2.09 2.34
CA ALA A 91 -9.96 -1.30 1.40
C ALA A 91 -11.13 -0.57 2.09
N GLU A 92 -11.87 -1.25 2.97
CA GLU A 92 -12.97 -0.66 3.75
C GLU A 92 -12.47 0.43 4.68
N VAL A 93 -11.39 0.17 5.43
CA VAL A 93 -10.78 1.16 6.32
C VAL A 93 -10.36 2.40 5.53
N ALA A 94 -9.67 2.24 4.39
CA ALA A 94 -9.22 3.38 3.59
C ALA A 94 -10.40 4.18 3.00
N ARG A 95 -11.49 3.51 2.59
CA ARG A 95 -12.73 4.17 2.14
C ARG A 95 -13.40 4.95 3.26
N GLU A 96 -13.48 4.39 4.46
CA GLU A 96 -14.01 5.09 5.64
C GLU A 96 -13.21 6.35 5.96
N LEU A 97 -11.88 6.28 5.88
CA LEU A 97 -11.01 7.45 6.05
C LEU A 97 -11.26 8.52 5.00
N LEU A 98 -11.51 8.13 3.74
CA LEU A 98 -11.84 9.07 2.66
C LEU A 98 -13.20 9.74 2.91
N LEU A 99 -14.19 9.00 3.39
CA LEU A 99 -15.50 9.55 3.75
C LEU A 99 -15.41 10.54 4.92
N GLY A 100 -14.45 10.33 5.83
CA GLY A 100 -14.16 11.26 6.92
C GLY A 100 -13.29 12.46 6.51
N ALA A 101 -12.82 12.54 5.27
CA ALA A 101 -12.00 13.66 4.82
C ALA A 101 -12.82 14.96 4.79
N PRO A 102 -12.26 16.09 5.23
CA PRO A 102 -12.96 17.37 5.22
C PRO A 102 -13.40 17.74 3.81
N GLU A 103 -14.51 18.47 3.66
CA GLU A 103 -14.99 18.95 2.37
C GLU A 103 -14.16 20.13 1.85
N ASP A 104 -13.61 20.94 2.76
CA ASP A 104 -12.75 22.07 2.41
C ASP A 104 -11.33 21.61 2.05
N ASP A 105 -10.75 22.26 1.04
CA ASP A 105 -9.39 21.93 0.57
C ASP A 105 -8.31 22.46 1.55
N SER A 106 -8.66 23.41 2.43
CA SER A 106 -7.71 24.14 3.28
C SER A 106 -7.19 23.33 4.48
N SER A 107 -8.05 22.49 5.05
CA SER A 107 -7.74 21.58 6.16
C SER A 107 -7.31 20.19 5.67
N LEU A 108 -7.45 19.91 4.37
CA LEU A 108 -7.25 18.57 3.80
C LEU A 108 -5.84 18.02 4.06
N ILE A 109 -4.78 18.81 3.91
CA ILE A 109 -3.40 18.31 4.13
C ILE A 109 -3.16 18.03 5.62
N GLN A 110 -3.66 18.89 6.51
CA GLN A 110 -3.58 18.71 7.96
C GLN A 110 -4.38 17.49 8.43
N PHE A 111 -5.40 17.08 7.67
CA PHE A 111 -6.12 15.83 7.90
C PHE A 111 -5.37 14.61 7.35
N ILE A 112 -4.89 14.67 6.10
CA ILE A 112 -4.27 13.54 5.40
C ILE A 112 -3.05 13.01 6.13
N ILE A 113 -2.19 13.89 6.63
CA ILE A 113 -0.90 13.50 7.22
C ILE A 113 -1.09 12.66 8.51
N PRO A 114 -1.80 13.13 9.55
CA PRO A 114 -2.12 12.32 10.72
C PRO A 114 -2.91 11.05 10.38
N CYS A 115 -3.84 11.14 9.42
CA CYS A 115 -4.63 10.02 8.95
C CYS A 115 -3.75 8.91 8.36
N PHE A 116 -2.83 9.28 7.45
CA PHE A 116 -1.86 8.38 6.85
C PHE A 116 -0.93 7.78 7.91
N ASN A 117 -0.37 8.60 8.80
CA ASN A 117 0.56 8.14 9.84
C ASN A 117 -0.09 7.08 10.74
N ARG A 118 -1.33 7.34 11.20
CA ARG A 118 -2.09 6.39 12.02
C ARG A 118 -2.37 5.09 11.26
N TYR A 119 -2.84 5.21 10.00
CA TYR A 119 -3.12 4.06 9.16
C TYR A 119 -1.87 3.20 8.91
N ALA A 120 -0.73 3.83 8.59
CA ALA A 120 0.53 3.17 8.35
C ALA A 120 1.08 2.48 9.62
N ALA A 121 0.98 3.13 10.79
CA ALA A 121 1.36 2.54 12.07
C ALA A 121 0.48 1.31 12.41
N GLY A 122 -0.83 1.40 12.18
CA GLY A 122 -1.77 0.30 12.33
C GLY A 122 -1.42 -0.87 11.40
N ALA A 123 -1.21 -0.60 10.11
CA ALA A 123 -0.81 -1.59 9.12
C ALA A 123 0.51 -2.29 9.49
N HIS A 124 1.50 -1.56 10.00
CA HIS A 124 2.76 -2.13 10.47
C HIS A 124 2.54 -3.07 11.67
N SER A 125 1.68 -2.70 12.62
CA SER A 125 1.33 -3.54 13.76
C SER A 125 0.61 -4.83 13.33
N VAL A 126 -0.37 -4.74 12.42
CA VAL A 126 -1.05 -5.91 11.86
C VAL A 126 -0.10 -6.80 11.07
N ASN A 127 0.82 -6.22 10.31
CA ASN A 127 1.85 -6.98 9.58
C ASN A 127 2.73 -7.82 10.52
N ARG A 128 3.07 -7.29 11.70
CA ARG A 128 3.80 -8.04 12.73
C ARG A 128 2.94 -9.14 13.35
N LEU A 129 1.69 -8.83 13.68
CA LEU A 129 0.73 -9.76 14.27
C LEU A 129 0.45 -10.96 13.36
N LEU A 130 0.30 -10.71 12.06
CA LEU A 130 -0.05 -11.70 11.03
C LEU A 130 1.14 -12.08 10.14
N ASN A 131 2.37 -11.94 10.64
CA ASN A 131 3.59 -12.23 9.87
C ASN A 131 3.65 -13.68 9.36
N TYR A 132 2.89 -14.59 9.96
CA TYR A 132 2.72 -15.95 9.47
C TYR A 132 2.16 -15.99 8.04
N VAL A 133 1.21 -15.11 7.71
CA VAL A 133 0.64 -14.96 6.36
C VAL A 133 1.73 -14.56 5.37
N ASN A 134 2.61 -13.62 5.73
CA ASN A 134 3.73 -13.22 4.88
C ASN A 134 4.68 -14.41 4.62
N ARG A 135 5.03 -15.16 5.66
CA ARG A 135 6.00 -16.26 5.57
C ARG A 135 5.49 -17.45 4.76
N HIS A 136 4.20 -17.76 4.84
CA HIS A 136 3.66 -19.02 4.30
C HIS A 136 2.76 -18.83 3.08
N TYR A 137 2.01 -17.74 3.00
CA TYR A 137 1.21 -17.44 1.81
C TYR A 137 1.93 -16.50 0.86
N VAL A 138 2.32 -15.30 1.32
CA VAL A 138 2.91 -14.27 0.43
C VAL A 138 4.20 -14.76 -0.19
N LYS A 139 5.12 -15.31 0.61
CA LYS A 139 6.38 -15.87 0.10
C LYS A 139 6.13 -16.92 -0.99
N ARG A 140 5.23 -17.87 -0.73
CA ARG A 140 4.87 -18.91 -1.71
C ARG A 140 4.28 -18.31 -2.99
N ALA A 141 3.37 -17.35 -2.86
CA ALA A 141 2.77 -16.68 -4.02
C ALA A 141 3.81 -15.90 -4.85
N VAL A 142 4.79 -15.27 -4.20
CA VAL A 142 5.93 -14.62 -4.88
C VAL A 142 6.80 -15.65 -5.60
N ASP A 143 7.10 -16.78 -4.96
CA ASP A 143 7.85 -17.89 -5.56
C ASP A 143 7.09 -18.51 -6.76
N GLU A 144 5.75 -18.44 -6.75
CA GLU A 144 4.82 -18.83 -7.84
C GLU A 144 4.57 -17.70 -8.86
N ASP A 145 5.44 -16.68 -8.92
CA ASP A 145 5.39 -15.57 -9.87
C ASP A 145 4.15 -14.65 -9.77
N ARG A 146 3.57 -14.52 -8.57
CA ARG A 146 2.46 -13.59 -8.28
C ARG A 146 2.88 -12.35 -7.51
N GLY A 147 4.18 -12.10 -7.40
CA GLY A 147 4.74 -10.95 -6.68
C GLY A 147 4.46 -9.60 -7.34
N TRP A 148 4.99 -8.52 -6.74
CA TRP A 148 4.83 -7.17 -7.29
C TRP A 148 5.47 -6.99 -8.68
N LEU A 149 6.55 -7.73 -8.95
CA LEU A 149 7.25 -7.80 -10.22
C LEU A 149 7.29 -9.26 -10.66
N THR A 150 6.60 -9.58 -11.75
CA THR A 150 6.53 -10.94 -12.29
C THR A 150 7.62 -11.18 -13.33
N LEU A 151 7.97 -12.44 -13.55
CA LEU A 151 8.84 -12.86 -14.64
C LEU A 151 8.27 -12.39 -15.96
N SER A 152 6.96 -12.43 -16.15
CA SER A 152 6.30 -11.93 -17.37
C SER A 152 6.58 -10.44 -17.60
N ASP A 153 6.46 -9.60 -16.55
CA ASP A 153 6.76 -8.16 -16.63
C ASP A 153 8.23 -7.91 -17.04
N ILE A 154 9.13 -8.75 -16.54
CA ILE A 154 10.56 -8.64 -16.85
C ILE A 154 10.85 -9.20 -18.24
N PHE A 155 10.27 -10.35 -18.62
CA PHE A 155 10.48 -10.98 -19.93
C PHE A 155 9.98 -10.09 -21.05
N ASP A 156 8.83 -9.44 -20.94
CA ASP A 156 8.37 -8.49 -21.96
C ASP A 156 9.34 -7.32 -22.15
N ALA A 157 10.00 -6.89 -21.08
CA ALA A 157 11.01 -5.83 -21.12
C ALA A 157 12.36 -6.34 -21.68
N VAL A 158 12.78 -7.54 -21.28
CA VAL A 158 14.08 -8.13 -21.60
C VAL A 158 14.09 -8.87 -22.93
N ALA A 159 12.96 -9.34 -23.45
CA ALA A 159 12.84 -10.03 -24.75
C ALA A 159 13.38 -9.18 -25.92
N LYS A 160 13.36 -7.85 -25.79
CA LYS A 160 13.98 -6.93 -26.76
C LYS A 160 15.51 -6.87 -26.68
N ALA A 161 16.10 -7.35 -25.59
CA ALA A 161 17.52 -7.31 -25.26
C ALA A 161 18.19 -8.71 -25.19
N ILE A 162 17.43 -9.81 -25.24
CA ILE A 162 17.98 -11.17 -25.36
C ILE A 162 18.44 -11.38 -26.80
N GLN A 163 19.66 -11.88 -26.96
CA GLN A 163 20.22 -12.26 -28.25
C GLN A 163 20.34 -13.78 -28.35
N ASP A 164 20.27 -14.32 -29.57
CA ASP A 164 20.52 -15.74 -29.82
C ASP A 164 21.94 -16.10 -29.36
N GLY A 165 22.03 -17.01 -28.39
CA GLY A 165 23.29 -17.43 -27.76
C GLY A 165 23.51 -16.91 -26.33
N ASP A 166 22.56 -16.16 -25.75
CA ASP A 166 22.62 -15.81 -24.33
C ASP A 166 22.53 -17.06 -23.42
N THR A 167 23.47 -17.17 -22.48
CA THR A 167 23.47 -18.25 -21.50
C THR A 167 22.42 -18.01 -20.41
N LYS A 168 21.98 -19.08 -19.74
CA LYS A 168 21.05 -19.01 -18.59
C LYS A 168 21.52 -18.02 -17.51
N GLU A 169 22.83 -17.92 -17.29
CA GLU A 169 23.45 -16.98 -16.35
C GLU A 169 23.31 -15.53 -16.82
N LYS A 170 23.59 -15.24 -18.10
CA LYS A 170 23.36 -13.91 -18.69
C LYS A 170 21.91 -13.48 -18.58
N ILE A 171 20.97 -14.39 -18.84
CA ILE A 171 19.53 -14.12 -18.69
C ILE A 171 19.21 -13.78 -17.23
N THR A 172 19.69 -14.58 -16.27
CA THR A 172 19.48 -14.33 -14.84
C THR A 172 20.04 -12.98 -14.38
N ASN A 173 21.20 -12.58 -14.90
CA ASN A 173 21.79 -11.27 -14.59
C ASN A 173 20.98 -10.12 -15.20
N LYS A 174 20.54 -10.23 -16.46
CA LYS A 174 19.63 -9.25 -17.08
C LYS A 174 18.31 -9.10 -16.31
N LEU A 175 17.74 -10.19 -15.80
CA LEU A 175 16.54 -10.14 -14.94
C LEU A 175 16.80 -9.36 -13.64
N LYS A 176 17.95 -9.60 -13.00
CA LYS A 176 18.35 -8.87 -11.78
C LYS A 176 18.57 -7.39 -12.05
N GLU A 177 19.32 -7.05 -13.09
CA GLU A 177 19.55 -5.66 -13.50
C GLU A 177 18.23 -4.93 -13.74
N ARG A 178 17.28 -5.57 -14.42
CA ARG A 178 15.97 -4.97 -14.67
C ARG A 178 15.17 -4.73 -13.39
N ARG A 179 15.20 -5.66 -12.43
CA ARG A 179 14.60 -5.43 -11.10
C ARG A 179 15.23 -4.20 -10.43
N MET A 180 16.54 -4.03 -10.52
CA MET A 180 17.24 -2.87 -9.95
C MET A 180 16.83 -1.57 -10.65
N GLU A 181 16.64 -1.57 -11.97
CA GLU A 181 16.12 -0.41 -12.71
C GLU A 181 14.70 -0.02 -12.28
N GLU A 182 13.83 -1.00 -12.02
CA GLU A 182 12.50 -0.73 -11.47
C GLU A 182 12.58 -0.12 -10.06
N LEU A 183 13.50 -0.60 -9.22
CA LEU A 183 13.71 -0.05 -7.87
C LEU A 183 14.31 1.37 -7.88
N LYS A 184 15.13 1.73 -8.89
CA LYS A 184 15.66 3.10 -9.03
C LYS A 184 14.55 4.16 -9.09
N LYS A 185 13.39 3.83 -9.67
CA LYS A 185 12.19 4.71 -9.71
C LYS A 185 11.62 5.00 -8.32
N TRP A 186 12.01 4.22 -7.32
CA TRP A 186 11.57 4.31 -5.93
C TRP A 186 12.67 4.81 -4.99
N GLY A 187 13.76 5.36 -5.54
CA GLY A 187 14.85 5.97 -4.77
C GLY A 187 15.93 4.97 -4.32
N TRP A 188 16.05 3.83 -5.00
CA TRP A 188 17.21 2.95 -4.84
C TRP A 188 18.40 3.46 -5.66
N ASP A 189 19.55 3.62 -5.03
CA ASP A 189 20.80 3.99 -5.68
C ASP A 189 21.79 2.81 -5.65
N GLU A 190 22.65 2.71 -6.66
CA GLU A 190 23.70 1.68 -6.69
C GLU A 190 24.68 1.89 -5.54
N GLY A 191 24.82 0.88 -4.67
CA GLY A 191 25.59 0.98 -3.44
C GLY A 191 24.83 1.55 -2.24
N GLY A 192 23.50 1.70 -2.34
CA GLY A 192 22.63 2.11 -1.24
C GLY A 192 22.62 1.14 -0.05
N THR A 193 22.07 1.59 1.07
CA THR A 193 21.97 0.78 2.30
C THR A 193 20.88 -0.29 2.19
N SER A 194 20.97 -1.36 2.99
CA SER A 194 19.91 -2.38 3.06
C SER A 194 18.52 -1.78 3.39
N GLU A 195 18.49 -0.72 4.20
CA GLU A 195 17.26 0.00 4.54
C GLU A 195 16.68 0.76 3.35
N GLN A 196 17.53 1.39 2.54
CA GLN A 196 17.10 2.05 1.29
C GLN A 196 16.51 1.03 0.31
N PHE A 197 17.12 -0.15 0.20
CA PHE A 197 16.61 -1.24 -0.63
C PHE A 197 15.22 -1.67 -0.17
N ALA A 198 15.08 -1.98 1.12
CA ALA A 198 13.81 -2.42 1.71
C ALA A 198 12.71 -1.36 1.56
N ARG A 199 13.08 -0.07 1.68
CA ARG A 199 12.14 1.04 1.47
C ARG A 199 11.69 1.13 0.02
N ALA A 200 12.62 1.08 -0.94
CA ALA A 200 12.31 1.14 -2.37
C ALA A 200 11.42 -0.04 -2.79
N GLU A 201 11.71 -1.23 -2.31
CA GLU A 201 10.90 -2.43 -2.55
C GLU A 201 9.49 -2.30 -1.97
N SER A 202 9.36 -1.87 -0.71
CA SER A 202 8.05 -1.62 -0.08
C SER A 202 7.21 -0.59 -0.86
N CYS A 203 7.83 0.48 -1.35
CA CYS A 203 7.16 1.46 -2.20
C CYS A 203 6.72 0.85 -3.55
N ALA A 204 7.55 0.02 -4.17
CA ALA A 204 7.23 -0.66 -5.42
C ALA A 204 6.09 -1.68 -5.25
N GLU A 205 6.08 -2.41 -4.13
CA GLU A 205 5.01 -3.32 -3.73
C GLU A 205 3.70 -2.57 -3.51
N ALA A 206 3.71 -1.47 -2.76
CA ALA A 206 2.54 -0.61 -2.59
C ALA A 206 2.05 -0.02 -3.91
N ALA A 207 2.98 0.21 -4.85
CA ALA A 207 2.68 0.70 -6.18
C ALA A 207 2.12 -0.35 -7.16
N SER A 208 2.19 -1.63 -6.81
CA SER A 208 1.77 -2.71 -7.69
C SER A 208 0.25 -2.68 -7.99
N PRO A 209 -0.19 -3.30 -9.11
CA PRO A 209 -1.60 -3.58 -9.38
C PRO A 209 -2.27 -4.46 -8.31
N LEU A 210 -3.61 -4.44 -8.24
CA LEU A 210 -4.37 -5.17 -7.21
C LEU A 210 -4.34 -6.70 -7.38
N ASP A 211 -4.05 -7.21 -8.58
CA ASP A 211 -3.90 -8.64 -8.88
C ASP A 211 -2.58 -9.23 -8.36
N ARG A 212 -1.64 -8.38 -7.91
CA ARG A 212 -0.36 -8.82 -7.34
C ARG A 212 -0.49 -9.17 -5.85
N VAL A 213 0.30 -10.15 -5.42
CA VAL A 213 0.47 -10.54 -4.02
C VAL A 213 1.70 -9.86 -3.46
N VAL A 214 1.50 -9.10 -2.39
CA VAL A 214 2.53 -8.31 -1.69
C VAL A 214 2.43 -8.51 -0.18
N PRO A 215 3.48 -8.23 0.61
CA PRO A 215 3.44 -8.26 2.07
C PRO A 215 2.29 -7.43 2.65
N LEU A 216 1.76 -7.84 3.81
CA LEU A 216 0.58 -7.20 4.41
C LEU A 216 0.76 -5.70 4.68
N SER A 217 1.98 -5.25 4.98
CA SER A 217 2.28 -3.81 5.12
C SER A 217 2.10 -3.07 3.80
N ALA A 218 2.65 -3.59 2.70
CA ALA A 218 2.51 -2.98 1.38
C ALA A 218 1.07 -3.10 0.84
N LEU A 219 0.38 -4.19 1.16
CA LEU A 219 -1.04 -4.39 0.85
C LEU A 219 -1.91 -3.27 1.40
N ALA A 220 -1.70 -2.92 2.68
CA ALA A 220 -2.40 -1.83 3.33
C ALA A 220 -2.11 -0.49 2.65
N LEU A 221 -0.84 -0.20 2.37
CA LEU A 221 -0.42 1.04 1.72
C LEU A 221 -0.96 1.16 0.28
N ARG A 222 -1.03 0.04 -0.45
CA ARG A 222 -1.68 -0.07 -1.77
C ARG A 222 -3.17 0.25 -1.68
N ARG A 223 -3.87 -0.22 -0.66
CA ARG A 223 -5.29 0.12 -0.42
C ARG A 223 -5.48 1.57 -0.04
N PHE A 224 -4.61 2.13 0.78
CA PHE A 224 -4.63 3.57 1.05
C PHE A 224 -4.39 4.39 -0.23
N ARG A 225 -3.48 3.95 -1.11
CA ARG A 225 -3.29 4.60 -2.40
C ARG A 225 -4.57 4.58 -3.24
N THR A 226 -5.11 3.40 -3.49
CA THR A 226 -6.20 3.19 -4.46
C THR A 226 -7.55 3.69 -3.96
N GLU A 227 -7.84 3.54 -2.67
CA GLU A 227 -9.15 3.89 -2.09
C GLU A 227 -9.18 5.29 -1.48
N PHE A 228 -8.03 5.89 -1.16
CA PHE A 228 -7.95 7.22 -0.52
C PHE A 228 -7.18 8.24 -1.35
N MET A 229 -5.92 7.98 -1.71
CA MET A 229 -5.09 8.98 -2.42
C MET A 229 -5.55 9.21 -3.87
N GLU A 230 -5.76 8.16 -4.65
CA GLU A 230 -6.16 8.26 -6.06
C GLU A 230 -7.48 9.03 -6.25
N PRO A 231 -8.54 8.80 -5.46
CA PRO A 231 -9.75 9.62 -5.50
C PRO A 231 -9.50 11.11 -5.25
N LEU A 232 -8.58 11.46 -4.34
CA LEU A 232 -8.22 12.84 -4.05
C LEU A 232 -7.33 13.48 -5.13
N LEU A 233 -6.56 12.67 -5.84
CA LEU A 233 -5.75 13.06 -7.00
C LEU A 233 -6.57 13.18 -8.28
N ALA A 234 -7.67 12.44 -8.39
CA ALA A 234 -8.51 12.39 -9.57
C ALA A 234 -9.14 13.76 -9.89
N VAL A 235 -9.14 14.09 -11.18
CA VAL A 235 -9.81 15.29 -11.69
C VAL A 235 -11.32 15.04 -11.78
N PRO A 236 -12.18 15.90 -11.20
CA PRO A 236 -13.62 15.78 -11.35
C PRO A 236 -14.01 15.76 -12.84
N LYS A 237 -14.69 14.69 -13.27
CA LYS A 237 -15.24 14.61 -14.63
C LYS A 237 -16.39 15.61 -14.75
N LEU A 238 -16.17 16.74 -15.43
CA LEU A 238 -17.23 17.65 -15.81
C LEU A 238 -18.22 16.89 -16.69
N LYS A 239 -19.44 16.64 -16.20
CA LYS A 239 -20.55 16.12 -17.01
C LYS A 239 -20.92 17.19 -18.04
N GLY A 240 -20.32 17.14 -19.23
CA GLY A 240 -20.56 18.09 -20.30
C GLY A 240 -19.76 17.73 -21.54
N ASN A 241 -20.39 16.99 -22.44
CA ASN A 241 -19.82 16.53 -23.70
C ASN A 241 -19.72 17.68 -24.72
N LYS A 242 -18.85 18.68 -24.48
CA LYS A 242 -18.51 19.70 -25.47
C LYS A 242 -17.06 19.51 -25.92
N ARG A 243 -16.89 18.79 -27.03
CA ARG A 243 -15.68 18.82 -27.87
C ARG A 243 -15.28 20.29 -28.09
N ARG A 244 -14.17 20.73 -27.51
CA ARG A 244 -13.60 22.06 -27.76
C ARG A 244 -12.76 22.02 -29.02
N LYS A 245 -12.98 23.00 -29.91
CA LYS A 245 -12.16 23.25 -31.11
C LYS A 245 -10.73 23.65 -30.71
N PRO A 246 -9.70 23.19 -31.43
CA PRO A 246 -8.32 23.60 -31.18
C PRO A 246 -8.10 24.99 -31.80
N GLY A 247 -7.71 25.96 -30.98
CA GLY A 247 -7.29 27.27 -31.48
C GLY A 247 -7.55 28.41 -30.51
N THR A 248 -6.64 28.62 -29.56
CA THR A 248 -6.29 29.97 -29.06
C THR A 248 -5.05 29.88 -28.17
N HIS A 249 -3.96 30.53 -28.58
CA HIS A 249 -2.76 30.79 -27.78
C HIS A 249 -3.09 31.82 -26.68
N GLY A 250 -3.82 31.40 -25.66
CA GLY A 250 -4.08 32.14 -24.43
C GLY A 250 -3.91 31.20 -23.25
N LYS A 251 -3.32 31.70 -22.15
CA LYS A 251 -3.02 30.99 -20.89
C LYS A 251 -3.87 29.73 -20.71
N ALA A 252 -3.21 28.57 -20.58
CA ALA A 252 -3.84 27.27 -20.45
C ALA A 252 -5.07 27.37 -19.52
N PRO A 253 -6.27 27.04 -20.00
CA PRO A 253 -7.48 27.21 -19.21
C PRO A 253 -7.33 26.40 -17.92
N ASN A 254 -7.71 26.99 -16.79
CA ASN A 254 -7.74 26.35 -15.46
C ASN A 254 -8.61 25.09 -15.51
N LEU A 255 -8.02 23.97 -15.92
CA LEU A 255 -8.64 22.66 -15.86
C LEU A 255 -8.93 22.35 -14.38
N PRO A 256 -10.06 21.69 -14.07
CA PRO A 256 -10.35 21.30 -12.70
C PRO A 256 -9.21 20.42 -12.21
N LYS A 257 -8.48 20.89 -11.19
CA LYS A 257 -7.45 20.09 -10.52
C LYS A 257 -8.13 19.12 -9.54
N GLY A 258 -7.51 17.96 -9.29
CA GLY A 258 -7.94 17.09 -8.20
C GLY A 258 -7.91 17.82 -6.85
N ARG A 259 -8.69 17.35 -5.87
CA ARG A 259 -8.85 18.01 -4.56
C ARG A 259 -7.50 18.23 -3.87
N LEU A 260 -6.67 17.19 -3.84
CA LEU A 260 -5.33 17.27 -3.23
C LEU A 260 -4.42 18.26 -3.97
N ALA A 261 -4.52 18.34 -5.29
CA ALA A 261 -3.73 19.29 -6.07
C ALA A 261 -4.15 20.76 -5.84
N ARG A 262 -5.41 21.02 -5.47
CA ARG A 262 -5.89 22.35 -5.04
C ARG A 262 -5.43 22.66 -3.62
N ALA A 263 -5.56 21.72 -2.70
CA ALA A 263 -5.06 21.86 -1.32
C ALA A 263 -3.55 22.15 -1.28
N VAL A 264 -2.74 21.43 -2.06
CA VAL A 264 -1.29 21.68 -2.16
C VAL A 264 -1.01 23.05 -2.76
N ARG A 265 -1.77 23.47 -3.78
CA ARG A 265 -1.61 24.80 -4.35
C ARG A 265 -1.84 25.88 -3.28
N GLU A 266 -2.91 25.75 -2.52
CA GLU A 266 -3.26 26.68 -1.45
C GLU A 266 -2.19 26.70 -0.35
N LEU A 267 -1.71 25.54 0.10
CA LEU A 267 -0.62 25.44 1.08
C LEU A 267 0.65 26.17 0.62
N LEU A 268 1.02 26.00 -0.64
CA LEU A 268 2.24 26.60 -1.19
C LEU A 268 2.11 28.11 -1.43
N GLU A 269 0.91 28.59 -1.79
CA GLU A 269 0.65 30.00 -2.12
C GLU A 269 0.26 30.86 -0.91
N LYS A 270 -0.24 30.27 0.19
CA LYS A 270 -0.58 31.01 1.43
C LYS A 270 0.65 31.71 1.99
N GLN A 271 0.56 33.01 2.25
CA GLN A 271 1.66 33.77 2.89
C GLN A 271 1.64 33.65 4.42
N ASP A 272 0.47 33.39 5.01
CA ASP A 272 0.26 33.41 6.47
C ASP A 272 0.68 32.13 7.20
N VAL A 273 1.11 31.09 6.48
CA VAL A 273 1.60 29.85 7.10
C VAL A 273 3.10 29.96 7.33
N ASP A 274 3.53 29.71 8.56
CA ASP A 274 4.93 29.60 8.95
C ASP A 274 5.73 28.73 7.95
N VAL A 275 6.92 29.19 7.58
CA VAL A 275 7.72 28.58 6.49
C VAL A 275 8.19 27.19 6.88
N GLU A 276 8.57 27.00 8.16
CA GLU A 276 8.99 25.70 8.68
C GLU A 276 7.82 24.73 8.74
N GLU A 277 6.65 25.16 9.24
CA GLU A 277 5.45 24.34 9.23
C GLU A 277 5.04 23.93 7.81
N ARG A 278 5.12 24.85 6.85
CA ARG A 278 4.84 24.55 5.44
C ARG A 278 5.81 23.52 4.88
N ARG A 279 7.10 23.67 5.13
CA ARG A 279 8.14 22.72 4.72
C ARG A 279 7.90 21.34 5.35
N ARG A 280 7.51 21.28 6.62
CA ARG A 280 7.13 20.05 7.32
C ARG A 280 5.95 19.35 6.62
N LEU A 281 4.84 20.05 6.42
CA LEU A 281 3.65 19.49 5.77
C LEU A 281 3.94 19.00 4.35
N VAL A 282 4.73 19.74 3.57
CA VAL A 282 5.13 19.31 2.21
C VAL A 282 6.01 18.06 2.26
N THR A 283 6.96 17.99 3.20
CA THR A 283 7.85 16.83 3.38
C THR A 283 7.06 15.58 3.76
N GLU A 284 6.18 15.69 4.75
CA GLU A 284 5.36 14.57 5.22
C GLU A 284 4.38 14.10 4.13
N LEU A 285 3.76 15.02 3.38
CA LEU A 285 2.88 14.66 2.27
C LEU A 285 3.65 13.98 1.13
N ALA A 286 4.81 14.50 0.75
CA ALA A 286 5.65 13.91 -0.29
C ALA A 286 6.09 12.49 0.11
N ASN A 287 6.45 12.30 1.39
CA ASN A 287 6.79 11.00 1.94
C ASN A 287 5.59 10.03 1.91
N ALA A 288 4.40 10.48 2.33
CA ALA A 288 3.18 9.68 2.28
C ALA A 288 2.83 9.24 0.85
N MET A 289 2.93 10.16 -0.12
CA MET A 289 2.73 9.84 -1.54
C MET A 289 3.76 8.82 -2.05
N CYS A 290 5.03 8.93 -1.65
CA CYS A 290 6.06 7.98 -2.03
C CYS A 290 5.80 6.58 -1.44
N ILE A 291 5.58 6.50 -0.12
CA ILE A 291 5.37 5.25 0.62
C ILE A 291 4.12 4.51 0.14
N THR A 292 3.07 5.23 -0.25
CA THR A 292 1.84 4.63 -0.79
C THR A 292 1.98 4.20 -2.25
N GLY A 293 3.12 4.44 -2.90
CA GLY A 293 3.35 4.00 -4.27
C GLY A 293 2.82 4.96 -5.34
N VAL A 294 2.72 6.26 -5.06
CA VAL A 294 2.47 7.27 -6.10
C VAL A 294 3.76 7.52 -6.86
N ARG A 295 3.76 7.25 -8.17
CA ARG A 295 4.96 7.31 -9.04
C ARG A 295 5.62 8.70 -9.03
N ASP A 296 6.94 8.72 -9.14
CA ASP A 296 7.80 9.90 -9.32
C ASP A 296 7.38 10.80 -10.49
N GLY A 297 6.84 10.19 -11.56
CA GLY A 297 6.30 10.88 -12.72
C GLY A 297 5.07 11.75 -12.44
N HIS A 298 4.39 11.56 -11.31
CA HIS A 298 3.12 12.23 -11.02
C HIS A 298 3.30 13.76 -10.88
N PRO A 299 2.52 14.61 -11.58
CA PRO A 299 2.73 16.06 -11.59
C PRO A 299 2.74 16.71 -10.21
N LEU A 300 1.88 16.21 -9.30
CA LEU A 300 1.83 16.72 -7.93
C LEU A 300 3.07 16.35 -7.12
N ARG A 301 3.61 15.14 -7.28
CA ARG A 301 4.81 14.69 -6.58
C ARG A 301 6.01 15.52 -7.02
N LYS A 302 6.20 15.68 -8.33
CA LYS A 302 7.22 16.58 -8.89
C LYS A 302 7.14 18.01 -8.36
N ARG A 303 5.93 18.53 -8.16
CA ARG A 303 5.73 19.88 -7.60
C ARG A 303 6.18 19.97 -6.13
N LEU A 304 5.86 18.97 -5.32
CA LEU A 304 6.32 18.90 -3.93
C LEU A 304 7.85 18.75 -3.88
N ASP A 305 8.41 17.86 -4.69
CA ASP A 305 9.87 17.62 -4.76
C ASP A 305 10.62 18.89 -5.19
N LYS A 306 10.12 19.60 -6.21
CA LYS A 306 10.66 20.90 -6.63
C LYS A 306 10.66 21.90 -5.47
N TYR A 307 9.55 22.03 -4.75
CA TYR A 307 9.44 22.94 -3.62
C TYR A 307 10.45 22.59 -2.51
N LEU A 308 10.66 21.30 -2.22
CA LEU A 308 11.64 20.85 -1.22
C LEU A 308 13.09 21.18 -1.62
N LEU A 309 13.39 21.16 -2.92
CA LEU A 309 14.71 21.50 -3.46
C LEU A 309 14.95 23.01 -3.54
N THR A 310 13.98 23.79 -4.03
CA THR A 310 14.19 25.20 -4.39
C THR A 310 13.57 26.19 -3.40
N GLY A 311 12.73 25.73 -2.47
CA GLY A 311 11.92 26.60 -1.60
C GLY A 311 10.88 27.45 -2.35
N THR A 312 10.69 27.20 -3.65
CA THR A 312 9.85 28.01 -4.54
C THR A 312 8.88 27.16 -5.36
N VAL A 313 7.72 27.73 -5.68
CA VAL A 313 6.62 27.06 -6.40
C VAL A 313 6.95 26.89 -7.89
#